data_AF-A0A137QUU3-F1
#
_entry.id   AF-A0A137QUU3-F1
#
_cell.length_a   1.000
_cell.length_b   1.000
_cell.length_c   1.000
_cell.angle_alpha   90.00
_cell.angle_beta   90.00
_cell.angle_gamma   90.00
#
_symmetry.space_group_name_H-M   'P 1'
#
loop_
_entity.id
_entity.type
_entity.pdbx_description
1 polymer ?
#
loop_
_entity_poly.entity_id
_entity_poly.type
_entity_poly.pdbx_seq_one_letter_code
_entity_poly.pdbx_strand_id
1 'polypeptide(L)'
;MRRGASATQLYDTQMVVTRTEYLAPADPSMPGLVLEVTELVDSYMIWIGVAASAEKAEEATVAGRLTRDWACAMPPKRVRRT
;
A
#
# COMPACT_ATOMS: atom_id res chain seq x y z
N MET A 1 -39.02 -2.29 -19.88
CA MET A 1 -38.87 -1.97 -18.45
C MET A 1 -37.64 -2.72 -17.94
N ARG A 2 -36.51 -2.02 -17.79
CA ARG A 2 -35.21 -2.61 -17.43
C ARG A 2 -35.20 -2.93 -15.92
N ARG A 3 -35.09 -4.22 -15.54
CA ARG A 3 -34.80 -4.62 -14.15
C ARG A 3 -33.28 -4.75 -13.99
N GLY A 4 -32.79 -4.12 -12.93
CA GLY A 4 -31.40 -3.71 -12.74
C GLY A 4 -30.40 -4.86 -12.72
N ALA A 5 -29.24 -4.59 -13.33
CA ALA A 5 -28.02 -5.30 -13.02
C ALA A 5 -27.72 -5.13 -11.53
N SER A 6 -27.65 -6.25 -10.81
CA SER A 6 -27.25 -6.31 -9.42
C SER A 6 -25.84 -5.72 -9.29
N ALA A 7 -25.68 -4.70 -8.45
CA ALA A 7 -24.40 -4.02 -8.16
C ALA A 7 -23.41 -4.89 -7.35
N THR A 8 -23.43 -6.21 -7.56
CA THR A 8 -22.66 -7.19 -6.78
C THR A 8 -21.43 -7.69 -7.52
N GLN A 9 -21.15 -7.17 -8.73
CA GLN A 9 -20.10 -7.68 -9.61
C GLN A 9 -19.10 -6.60 -10.03
N LEU A 10 -18.61 -5.80 -9.09
CA LEU A 10 -17.52 -4.84 -9.38
C LEU A 10 -16.44 -4.74 -8.28
N TYR A 11 -16.42 -5.64 -7.32
CA TYR A 11 -15.33 -5.70 -6.34
C TYR A 11 -14.56 -7.00 -6.55
N ASP A 12 -13.81 -7.08 -7.66
CA ASP A 12 -12.68 -7.99 -7.68
C ASP A 12 -11.79 -7.57 -6.52
N THR A 13 -11.82 -8.37 -5.46
CA THR A 13 -11.45 -7.90 -4.15
C THR A 13 -9.95 -8.04 -3.98
N GLN A 14 -9.20 -7.09 -4.50
CA GLN A 14 -7.84 -6.88 -4.04
C GLN A 14 -7.93 -6.23 -2.64
N MET A 15 -7.83 -7.05 -1.60
CA MET A 15 -8.03 -6.62 -0.22
C MET A 15 -6.90 -5.72 0.30
N VAL A 16 -5.68 -5.94 -0.21
CA VAL A 16 -4.47 -5.19 0.15
C VAL A 16 -3.52 -5.21 -1.04
N VAL A 17 -3.00 -4.04 -1.44
CA VAL A 17 -1.98 -3.91 -2.49
C VAL A 17 -0.85 -3.05 -1.96
N THR A 18 0.40 -3.48 -2.10
CA THR A 18 1.55 -2.65 -1.76
C THR A 18 2.28 -2.24 -3.02
N ARG A 19 2.57 -0.95 -3.16
CA ARG A 19 3.44 -0.40 -4.20
C ARG A 19 4.55 0.45 -3.59
N THR A 20 5.71 0.44 -4.22
CA THR A 20 6.88 1.19 -3.76
C THR A 20 7.38 2.08 -4.86
N GLU A 21 7.62 3.35 -4.54
CA GLU A 21 8.12 4.35 -5.47
C GLU A 21 9.34 5.05 -4.88
N TYR A 22 10.37 5.24 -5.70
CA TYR A 22 11.51 6.07 -5.35
C TYR A 22 11.25 7.51 -5.79
N LEU A 23 11.41 8.43 -4.86
CA LEU A 23 11.31 9.86 -5.08
C LEU A 23 12.72 10.44 -5.08
N ALA A 24 13.20 10.82 -6.27
CA ALA A 24 14.49 11.48 -6.41
C ALA A 24 14.48 12.81 -5.61
N PRO A 25 15.60 13.17 -4.96
CA PRO A 25 15.66 14.40 -4.19
C PRO A 25 15.59 15.61 -5.13
N ALA A 26 14.80 16.62 -4.75
CA ALA A 26 14.73 17.88 -5.50
C ALA A 26 16.04 18.67 -5.45
N ASP A 27 16.81 18.47 -4.37
CA ASP A 27 18.15 19.00 -4.17
C ASP A 27 19.15 17.83 -4.14
N PRO A 28 20.13 17.76 -5.06
CA PRO A 28 21.12 16.68 -5.09
C PRO A 28 21.96 16.51 -3.82
N SER A 29 21.98 17.50 -2.93
CA SER A 29 22.64 17.41 -1.62
C SER A 29 21.80 16.68 -0.55
N MET A 30 20.51 16.47 -0.82
CA MET A 30 19.59 15.73 0.04
C MET A 30 19.47 14.27 -0.44
N PRO A 31 19.20 13.31 0.46
CA PRO A 31 18.98 11.93 0.06
C PRO A 31 17.60 11.78 -0.61
N GLY A 32 17.47 10.78 -1.50
CA GLY A 32 16.18 10.40 -2.05
C GLY A 32 15.25 9.82 -0.99
N LEU A 33 13.96 9.80 -1.30
CA LEU A 33 12.95 9.18 -0.44
C LEU A 33 12.41 7.92 -1.10
N VAL A 34 11.92 7.01 -0.28
CA VAL A 34 11.14 5.86 -0.72
C VAL A 34 9.76 5.98 -0.12
N LEU A 35 8.76 5.90 -0.97
CA LEU A 35 7.35 5.91 -0.60
C LEU A 35 6.82 4.49 -0.80
N GLU A 36 6.42 3.84 0.28
CA GLU A 36 5.61 2.63 0.20
C GLU A 36 4.15 2.98 0.49
N VAL A 37 3.25 2.59 -0.41
CA VAL A 37 1.81 2.77 -0.27
C VAL A 37 1.16 1.40 -0.18
N THR A 38 0.52 1.13 0.95
CA THR A 38 -0.39 0.00 1.09
C THR A 38 -1.83 0.48 0.90
N GLU A 39 -2.44 0.10 -0.22
CA GLU A 39 -3.84 0.33 -0.52
C GLU A 39 -4.70 -0.70 0.22
N LEU A 40 -5.60 -0.22 1.08
CA LEU A 40 -6.69 -0.97 1.69
C LEU A 40 -8.01 -0.56 1.01
N VAL A 41 -9.12 -1.20 1.36
CA VAL A 41 -10.42 -1.01 0.66
C VAL A 41 -10.83 0.46 0.53
N ASP A 42 -10.81 1.21 1.64
CA ASP A 42 -11.24 2.62 1.69
C ASP A 42 -10.18 3.53 2.34
N SER A 43 -8.94 3.06 2.43
CA SER A 43 -7.87 3.82 3.09
C SER A 43 -6.50 3.45 2.52
N TYR A 44 -5.55 4.36 2.70
CA TYR A 44 -4.15 4.12 2.38
C TYR A 44 -3.34 4.14 3.65
N MET A 45 -2.35 3.26 3.72
CA MET A 45 -1.26 3.42 4.65
C MET A 45 -0.01 3.83 3.87
N ILE A 46 0.66 4.88 4.37
CA ILE A 46 1.82 5.47 3.73
C ILE A 46 3.02 5.31 4.67
N TRP A 47 4.08 4.70 4.16
CA TRP A 47 5.39 4.68 4.79
C TRP A 47 6.37 5.49 3.95
N ILE A 48 7.18 6.31 4.61
CA ILE A 48 8.22 7.11 3.97
C ILE A 48 9.55 6.83 4.64
N GLY A 49 10.54 6.46 3.85
CA GLY A 49 11.92 6.28 4.27
C GLY A 49 12.90 7.07 3.41
N VAL A 50 14.16 7.01 3.82
CA VAL A 50 15.28 7.63 3.13
C VAL A 50 16.05 6.55 2.37
N ALA A 51 16.36 6.78 1.09
CA ALA A 51 17.23 5.91 0.31
C ALA A 51 18.35 6.71 -0.37
N ALA A 52 19.53 6.10 -0.40
CA ALA A 52 20.70 6.68 -1.05
C ALA A 52 20.58 6.69 -2.60
N SER A 53 19.80 5.78 -3.18
CA SER A 53 19.53 5.70 -4.61
C SER A 53 18.27 4.89 -4.92
N ALA A 54 17.82 4.90 -6.17
CA ALA A 54 16.64 4.15 -6.61
C ALA A 54 16.81 2.63 -6.49
N GLU A 55 18.02 2.13 -6.77
CA GLU A 55 18.35 0.70 -6.69
C GLU A 55 18.33 0.18 -5.26
N LYS A 56 18.52 1.08 -4.28
CA LYS A 56 18.46 0.77 -2.84
C LYS A 56 17.09 1.04 -2.23
N ALA A 57 16.09 1.40 -3.04
CA ALA A 57 14.78 1.76 -2.51
C ALA A 57 14.11 0.57 -1.82
N GLU A 58 14.14 -0.60 -2.45
CA GLU A 58 13.57 -1.84 -1.88
C GLU A 58 14.28 -2.25 -0.58
N GLU A 59 15.61 -2.17 -0.56
CA GLU A 59 16.41 -2.41 0.65
C GLU A 59 16.04 -1.42 1.77
N ALA A 60 15.88 -0.14 1.45
CA ALA A 60 15.49 0.88 2.41
C ALA A 60 14.08 0.65 2.99
N THR A 61 13.14 0.15 2.19
CA THR A 61 11.81 -0.26 2.66
C THR A 61 11.91 -1.44 3.63
N VAL A 62 12.73 -2.44 3.34
CA VAL A 62 12.95 -3.60 4.23
C VAL A 62 13.75 -3.22 5.49
N ALA A 63 14.69 -2.28 5.39
CA ALA A 63 15.56 -1.84 6.48
C ALA A 63 14.91 -0.75 7.35
N GLY A 64 13.88 -0.07 6.84
CA GLY A 64 13.17 1.02 7.47
C GLY A 64 12.54 0.64 8.80
N ARG A 65 13.12 1.11 9.91
CA ARG A 65 12.65 0.82 11.28
C ARG A 65 12.07 2.05 11.95
N LEU A 66 10.77 2.25 11.82
CA LEU A 66 9.97 2.78 12.92
C LEU A 66 8.89 1.75 13.27
N THR A 67 9.16 0.98 14.33
CA THR A 67 8.34 -0.08 14.95
C THR A 67 8.15 -1.39 14.16
N ARG A 68 9.11 -2.30 14.35
CA ARG A 68 9.21 -3.76 14.04
C ARG A 68 8.16 -4.48 13.18
N ASP A 69 6.86 -4.31 13.32
CA ASP A 69 5.81 -4.97 12.52
C ASP A 69 4.49 -4.18 12.70
N TRP A 70 4.10 -3.35 11.74
CA TRP A 70 2.71 -2.86 11.73
C TRP A 70 1.86 -3.91 11.01
N ALA A 71 0.71 -4.24 11.58
CA ALA A 71 -0.21 -5.21 11.01
C ALA A 71 -1.59 -4.57 10.86
N CYS A 72 -2.17 -4.67 9.67
CA CYS A 72 -3.58 -4.37 9.47
C CYS A 72 -4.38 -5.66 9.61
N ALA A 73 -5.17 -5.80 10.69
CA ALA A 73 -6.11 -6.89 10.83
C ALA A 73 -7.47 -6.46 10.28
N MET A 74 -7.89 -7.05 9.16
CA MET A 74 -9.24 -6.86 8.62
C MET A 74 -10.15 -8.03 9.02
N PRO A 75 -11.39 -7.78 9.47
CA PRO A 75 -12.33 -8.84 9.76
C PRO A 75 -12.64 -9.65 8.49
N PRO A 76 -12.75 -10.99 8.58
CA PRO A 76 -13.07 -11.81 7.43
C PRO A 76 -14.43 -11.38 6.88
N LYS A 77 -14.52 -11.25 5.55
CA LYS A 77 -15.80 -11.02 4.89
C LYS A 77 -16.75 -12.12 5.34
N ARG A 78 -17.82 -11.73 6.05
CA ARG A 78 -18.82 -12.63 6.62
C ARG A 78 -19.15 -13.74 5.61
N VAL A 79 -18.62 -14.95 5.82
CA VAL A 79 -19.11 -16.13 5.10
C VAL A 79 -20.52 -16.32 5.62
N ARG A 80 -21.52 -15.91 4.84
CA ARG A 80 -22.90 -16.27 5.11
C ARG A 80 -22.98 -17.79 5.07
N ARG A 81 -22.88 -18.44 6.23
CA ARG A 81 -23.33 -19.82 6.39
C ARG A 81 -24.86 -19.76 6.37
N THR A 82 -25.41 -20.00 5.19
CA THR A 82 -26.78 -20.47 5.01
C THR A 82 -26.84 -21.95 5.33
#